data_AF-A0A9P4J759-F1
#
_entry.id   AF-A0A9P4J759-F1
#
_cell.length_a   1.000
_cell.length_b   1.000
_cell.length_c   1.000
_cell.angle_alpha   90.00
_cell.angle_beta   90.00
_cell.angle_gamma   90.00
#
_symmetry.space_group_name_H-M   'P 1'
#
loop_
_entity.id
_entity.type
_entity.pdbx_description
1 polymer ?
#
loop_
_entity_poly.entity_id
_entity_poly.type
_entity_poly.pdbx_seq_one_letter_code
_entity_poly.pdbx_strand_id
1 'polypeptide(L)'
;MVFLFWTIAGYTASLKPFKQMQFEDKTTFQKSLSSSLVRRGFRLYLPPFASVLMIGALTGAGMLEPAWHIKHDKIYGLKNFYQLPDKIVQRQGGICWELWRALKASMSMLDIFESGKSTAPEFYDSHLWCISIQYKMAILVCLVLLAASRLTSRYRPVFLAGVLLFGVFYCRSAAVTSHFAGVFLAEIDVRYSTRQQRLPSKCEPSEVLDRPISRWRWALKGPLTTRLVHLTVFLFGCTVCSAATWEPEGQLIIGPIIKKYAYFFNTILGGSDNYIAIGAVLMTYSGIHCDLLHRFLGLFSYLGKVSYSFYLVHGVIHKLVVWPMLPRLYAFIGTAGPGSNHATTSGQVFVVWVTAIIISLPLTIWVSDMFYRGIELQASRLEFWVDRKIST
;
A
#
# COMPACT_ATOMS: atom_id res chain seq x y z
N MET A 1 4.89 2.01 -3.85
CA MET A 1 3.83 2.32 -2.86
C MET A 1 3.35 1.10 -2.09
N VAL A 2 3.01 -0.01 -2.74
CA VAL A 2 2.44 -1.21 -2.09
C VAL A 2 3.32 -1.79 -0.96
N PHE A 3 4.64 -1.84 -1.13
CA PHE A 3 5.56 -2.39 -0.12
C PHE A 3 5.55 -1.62 1.21
N LEU A 4 5.36 -0.30 1.17
CA LEU A 4 5.24 0.53 2.37
C LEU A 4 3.97 0.18 3.15
N PHE A 5 2.84 -0.02 2.45
CA PHE A 5 1.61 -0.50 3.07
C PHE A 5 1.79 -1.89 3.71
N TRP A 6 2.52 -2.80 3.06
CA TRP A 6 2.79 -4.13 3.60
C TRP A 6 3.65 -4.10 4.86
N THR A 7 4.72 -3.30 4.89
CA THR A 7 5.55 -3.13 6.10
C THR A 7 4.75 -2.52 7.24
N ILE A 8 4.00 -1.45 7.00
CA ILE A 8 3.16 -0.81 8.02
C ILE A 8 2.04 -1.76 8.48
N ALA A 9 1.47 -2.55 7.58
CA ALA A 9 0.44 -3.54 7.88
C ALA A 9 0.95 -4.66 8.80
N GLY A 10 2.18 -5.12 8.61
CA GLY A 10 2.83 -6.09 9.51
C GLY A 10 3.18 -5.48 10.87
N TYR A 11 3.71 -4.25 10.87
CA TYR A 11 4.05 -3.51 12.09
C TYR A 11 2.82 -3.25 12.97
N THR A 12 1.80 -2.60 12.43
CA THR A 12 0.59 -2.23 13.19
C THR A 12 -0.22 -3.44 13.67
N ALA A 13 -0.28 -4.51 12.86
CA ALA A 13 -0.99 -5.73 13.23
C ALA A 13 -0.34 -6.48 14.41
N SER A 14 0.96 -6.32 14.61
CA SER A 14 1.72 -7.08 15.63
C SER A 14 1.96 -6.30 16.93
N LEU A 15 1.87 -4.97 16.92
CA LEU A 15 2.06 -4.13 18.11
C LEU A 15 1.13 -4.50 19.28
N LYS A 16 -0.18 -4.58 19.04
CA LYS A 16 -1.15 -4.95 20.08
C LYS A 16 -0.92 -6.39 20.55
N PRO A 17 -0.85 -7.40 19.66
CA PRO A 17 -0.49 -8.77 20.02
C PRO A 17 0.77 -8.89 20.91
N PHE A 18 1.87 -8.20 20.60
CA PHE A 18 3.09 -8.28 21.41
C PHE A 18 2.94 -7.69 22.80
N LYS A 19 2.14 -6.62 22.95
CA LYS A 19 1.81 -6.06 24.27
C LYS A 19 0.93 -7.03 25.06
N GLN A 20 -0.09 -7.62 24.44
CA GLN A 20 -0.94 -8.62 25.08
C GLN A 20 -0.14 -9.86 25.52
N MET A 21 0.81 -10.34 24.70
CA MET A 21 1.71 -11.44 25.09
C MET A 21 2.60 -11.14 26.31
N GLN A 22 2.82 -9.86 26.65
CA GLN A 22 3.66 -9.46 27.78
C GLN A 22 2.87 -9.21 29.06
N PHE A 23 1.64 -8.70 28.95
CA PHE A 23 0.88 -8.16 30.08
C PHE A 23 -0.50 -8.82 30.28
N GLU A 24 -1.01 -9.60 29.33
CA GLU A 24 -2.36 -10.19 29.36
C GLU A 24 -2.32 -11.73 29.27
N ASP A 25 -3.46 -12.34 29.62
CA ASP A 25 -3.67 -13.78 29.51
C ASP A 25 -3.70 -14.28 28.06
N LYS A 26 -3.28 -15.54 27.88
CA LYS A 26 -3.23 -16.21 26.56
C LYS A 26 -4.61 -16.32 25.89
N THR A 27 -5.67 -16.45 26.67
CA THR A 27 -7.06 -16.52 26.19
C THR A 27 -7.50 -15.19 25.58
N THR A 28 -7.25 -14.08 26.28
CA THR A 28 -7.53 -12.72 25.80
C THR A 28 -6.73 -12.41 24.53
N PHE A 29 -5.47 -12.81 24.49
CA PHE A 29 -4.64 -12.71 23.29
C PHE A 29 -5.24 -13.46 22.10
N GLN A 30 -5.63 -14.74 22.27
CA GLN A 30 -6.20 -15.54 21.19
C GLN A 30 -7.51 -14.96 20.67
N LYS A 31 -8.42 -14.54 21.57
CA LYS A 31 -9.69 -13.90 21.21
C LYS A 31 -9.47 -12.59 20.44
N SER A 32 -8.52 -11.77 20.89
CA SER A 32 -8.13 -10.51 20.22
C SER A 32 -7.56 -10.76 18.82
N LEU A 33 -6.72 -11.79 18.67
CA LEU A 33 -6.08 -12.14 17.41
C LEU A 33 -7.08 -12.69 16.37
N SER A 34 -7.97 -13.61 16.79
CA SER A 34 -9.00 -14.17 15.90
C SER A 34 -10.03 -13.12 15.47
N SER A 35 -10.51 -12.30 16.41
CA SER A 35 -11.40 -11.16 16.14
C SER A 35 -10.75 -10.17 15.16
N SER A 36 -9.47 -9.82 15.38
CA SER A 36 -8.75 -8.92 14.47
C SER A 36 -8.62 -9.49 13.05
N LEU A 37 -8.47 -10.80 12.87
CA LEU A 37 -8.34 -11.42 11.56
C LEU A 37 -9.66 -11.40 10.79
N VAL A 38 -10.76 -11.82 11.42
CA VAL A 38 -12.10 -11.85 10.81
C VAL A 38 -12.53 -10.45 10.37
N ARG A 39 -12.42 -9.48 11.27
CA ARG A 39 -12.71 -8.08 11.01
C ARG A 39 -11.94 -7.51 9.84
N ARG A 40 -10.64 -7.83 9.75
CA ARG A 40 -9.76 -7.37 8.68
C ARG A 40 -10.24 -7.85 7.31
N GLY A 41 -10.79 -9.06 7.21
CA GLY A 41 -11.35 -9.57 5.96
C GLY A 41 -12.45 -8.65 5.41
N PHE A 42 -13.45 -8.32 6.22
CA PHE A 42 -14.54 -7.44 5.82
C PHE A 42 -14.05 -6.04 5.44
N ARG A 43 -13.20 -5.43 6.27
CA ARG A 43 -12.65 -4.10 6.02
C ARG A 43 -11.86 -4.03 4.71
N LEU A 44 -11.11 -5.08 4.42
CA LEU A 44 -10.22 -5.11 3.29
C LEU A 44 -10.95 -5.43 1.98
N TYR A 45 -11.91 -6.35 1.96
CA TYR A 45 -12.58 -6.77 0.72
C TYR A 45 -13.81 -5.95 0.33
N LEU A 46 -14.55 -5.38 1.30
CA LEU A 46 -15.81 -4.70 0.99
C LEU A 46 -15.63 -3.43 0.13
N PRO A 47 -14.67 -2.53 0.43
CA PRO A 47 -14.50 -1.33 -0.39
C PRO A 47 -14.02 -1.63 -1.83
N PRO A 48 -13.06 -2.54 -2.09
CA PRO A 48 -12.70 -2.94 -3.46
C PRO A 48 -13.86 -3.55 -4.25
N PHE A 49 -14.75 -4.31 -3.60
CA PHE A 49 -15.95 -4.84 -4.27
C PHE A 49 -16.83 -3.70 -4.76
N ALA A 50 -17.04 -2.69 -3.92
CA ALA A 50 -17.80 -1.51 -4.31
C ALA A 50 -17.11 -0.73 -5.45
N SER A 51 -15.78 -0.62 -5.46
CA SER A 51 -15.06 0.05 -6.55
C SER A 51 -15.17 -0.71 -7.88
N VAL A 52 -15.08 -2.04 -7.87
CA VAL A 52 -15.26 -2.87 -9.07
C VAL A 52 -16.70 -2.80 -9.58
N LEU A 53 -17.70 -2.86 -8.69
CA LEU A 53 -19.11 -2.68 -9.04
C LEU A 53 -19.38 -1.29 -9.63
N MET A 54 -18.76 -0.23 -9.08
CA MET A 54 -18.84 1.12 -9.63
C MET A 54 -18.31 1.16 -11.07
N ILE A 55 -17.19 0.50 -11.36
CA ILE A 55 -16.66 0.39 -12.73
C ILE A 55 -17.62 -0.40 -13.63
N GLY A 56 -18.22 -1.49 -13.13
CA GLY A 56 -19.25 -2.23 -13.84
C GLY A 56 -20.45 -1.36 -14.23
N ALA A 57 -20.95 -0.56 -13.30
CA ALA A 57 -22.05 0.39 -13.55
C ALA A 57 -21.66 1.43 -14.61
N LEU A 58 -20.47 2.03 -14.50
CA LEU A 58 -19.95 3.01 -15.46
C LEU A 58 -19.74 2.41 -16.85
N THR A 59 -19.33 1.14 -16.93
CA THR A 59 -19.20 0.39 -18.18
C THR A 59 -20.57 0.15 -18.80
N GLY A 60 -21.55 -0.28 -17.99
CA GLY A 60 -22.93 -0.48 -18.44
C GLY A 60 -23.60 0.80 -18.95
N ALA A 61 -23.22 1.95 -18.39
CA ALA A 61 -23.65 3.28 -18.83
C ALA A 61 -22.90 3.81 -20.07
N GLY A 62 -21.87 3.10 -20.56
CA GLY A 62 -21.06 3.52 -21.71
C GLY A 62 -20.04 4.62 -21.42
N MET A 63 -19.89 5.06 -20.17
CA MET A 63 -18.99 6.17 -19.80
C MET A 63 -17.50 5.84 -19.99
N LEU A 64 -17.15 4.55 -20.06
CA LEU A 64 -15.78 4.06 -20.24
C LEU A 64 -15.45 3.70 -21.70
N GLU A 65 -16.39 3.82 -22.62
CA GLU A 65 -16.19 3.54 -24.05
C GLU A 65 -15.11 4.46 -24.68
N PRO A 66 -15.05 5.78 -24.40
CA PRO A 66 -14.02 6.64 -25.00
C PRO A 66 -12.60 6.18 -24.66
N ALA A 67 -12.38 5.75 -23.42
CA ALA A 67 -11.10 5.21 -22.96
C ALA A 67 -10.74 3.90 -23.67
N TRP A 68 -11.73 3.05 -23.94
CA TRP A 68 -11.55 1.80 -24.67
C TRP A 68 -11.17 2.05 -26.14
N HIS A 69 -11.86 2.98 -26.82
CA HIS A 69 -11.59 3.34 -28.22
C HIS A 69 -10.22 3.98 -28.41
N ILE A 70 -9.83 4.94 -27.56
CA ILE A 70 -8.52 5.60 -27.64
C ILE A 70 -7.37 4.58 -27.62
N LYS A 71 -7.53 3.48 -26.86
CA LYS A 71 -6.56 2.39 -26.81
C LYS A 71 -6.60 1.51 -28.06
N HIS A 72 -7.77 1.03 -28.47
CA HIS A 72 -7.89 0.04 -29.55
C HIS A 72 -7.68 0.65 -30.94
N ASP A 73 -8.17 1.86 -31.16
CA ASP A 73 -8.16 2.53 -32.45
C ASP A 73 -6.82 3.25 -32.73
N LYS A 74 -5.85 3.17 -31.79
CA LYS A 74 -4.49 3.73 -31.90
C LYS A 74 -4.47 5.20 -32.37
N ILE A 75 -5.51 5.98 -32.04
CA ILE A 75 -5.90 7.24 -32.70
C ILE A 75 -4.80 8.32 -32.69
N TYR A 76 -3.71 8.15 -31.92
CA TYR A 76 -2.72 9.21 -31.70
C TYR A 76 -1.25 8.78 -31.76
N GLY A 77 -0.91 7.60 -32.28
CA GLY A 77 0.51 7.19 -32.36
C GLY A 77 1.25 7.13 -31.00
N LEU A 78 0.50 7.16 -29.88
CA LEU A 78 0.96 7.26 -28.49
C LEU A 78 1.76 6.05 -27.99
N LYS A 79 2.11 5.10 -28.86
CA LYS A 79 2.76 3.82 -28.52
C LYS A 79 4.02 3.97 -27.67
N ASN A 80 4.73 5.09 -27.80
CA ASN A 80 6.08 5.24 -27.25
C ASN A 80 6.16 6.11 -26.00
N PHE A 81 5.07 6.76 -25.58
CA PHE A 81 5.15 7.79 -24.52
C PHE A 81 4.24 7.52 -23.31
N TYR A 82 3.36 6.53 -23.38
CA TYR A 82 2.49 6.14 -22.28
C TYR A 82 2.26 4.63 -22.24
N GLN A 83 2.43 4.00 -21.08
CA GLN A 83 1.82 2.71 -20.81
C GLN A 83 0.30 2.94 -20.71
N LEU A 84 -0.38 2.94 -21.85
CA LEU A 84 -1.83 2.74 -21.85
C LEU A 84 -2.12 1.43 -21.10
N PRO A 85 -3.21 1.35 -20.33
CA PRO A 85 -3.48 0.20 -19.49
C PRO A 85 -3.51 -1.07 -20.33
N ASP A 86 -2.86 -2.14 -19.86
CA ASP A 86 -2.85 -3.41 -20.58
C ASP A 86 -4.27 -3.95 -20.84
N LYS A 87 -5.26 -3.59 -19.99
CA LYS A 87 -6.66 -4.06 -20.10
C LYS A 87 -7.67 -2.99 -19.64
N ILE A 88 -8.71 -2.76 -20.45
CA ILE A 88 -9.89 -1.93 -20.13
C ILE A 88 -11.11 -2.79 -20.41
N VAL A 89 -12.06 -2.84 -19.49
CA VAL A 89 -13.30 -3.60 -19.67
C VAL A 89 -14.06 -3.08 -20.89
N GLN A 90 -14.38 -3.99 -21.81
CA GLN A 90 -15.26 -3.72 -22.93
C GLN A 90 -16.71 -3.97 -22.48
N ARG A 91 -17.59 -3.02 -22.81
CA ARG A 91 -19.03 -3.18 -22.65
C ARG A 91 -19.52 -4.30 -23.57
N GLN A 92 -20.18 -5.29 -23.00
CA GLN A 92 -20.73 -6.45 -23.71
C GLN A 92 -22.26 -6.52 -23.61
N GLY A 93 -22.87 -5.79 -22.67
CA GLY A 93 -24.32 -5.77 -22.52
C GLY A 93 -24.87 -4.58 -21.77
N GLY A 94 -26.08 -4.76 -21.23
CA GLY A 94 -26.76 -3.78 -20.39
C GLY A 94 -26.18 -3.69 -18.98
N ILE A 95 -26.65 -2.72 -18.19
CA ILE A 95 -26.09 -2.41 -16.87
C ILE A 95 -26.12 -3.59 -15.89
N CYS A 96 -27.20 -4.39 -15.88
CA CYS A 96 -27.32 -5.56 -15.01
C CYS A 96 -26.28 -6.64 -15.35
N TRP A 97 -26.00 -6.81 -16.65
CA TRP A 97 -24.98 -7.77 -17.11
C TRP A 97 -23.58 -7.34 -16.70
N GLU A 98 -23.26 -6.05 -16.87
CA GLU A 98 -21.96 -5.52 -16.45
C GLU A 98 -21.77 -5.55 -14.93
N LEU A 99 -22.82 -5.29 -14.15
CA LEU A 99 -22.79 -5.46 -12.70
C LEU A 99 -22.55 -6.91 -12.28
N TRP A 100 -23.21 -7.87 -12.96
CA TRP A 100 -22.97 -9.29 -12.73
C TRP A 100 -21.53 -9.70 -13.05
N ARG A 101 -20.99 -9.23 -14.19
CA ARG A 101 -19.58 -9.47 -14.57
C ARG A 101 -18.62 -8.87 -13.54
N ALA A 102 -18.90 -7.66 -13.05
CA ALA A 102 -18.11 -6.98 -12.03
C ALA A 102 -18.15 -7.74 -10.70
N LEU A 103 -19.32 -8.24 -10.29
CA LEU A 103 -19.47 -9.07 -9.10
C LEU A 103 -18.69 -10.38 -9.23
N LYS A 104 -18.83 -11.09 -10.37
CA LYS A 104 -18.09 -12.32 -10.65
C LYS A 104 -16.58 -12.09 -10.65
N ALA A 105 -16.12 -10.99 -11.24
CA ALA A 105 -14.70 -10.60 -11.22
C ALA A 105 -14.22 -10.26 -9.81
N SER A 106 -15.07 -9.71 -8.95
CA SER A 106 -14.71 -9.43 -7.54
C SER A 106 -14.47 -10.72 -6.74
N MET A 107 -15.12 -11.83 -7.11
CA MET A 107 -14.94 -13.11 -6.43
C MET A 107 -13.53 -13.69 -6.55
N SER A 108 -12.80 -13.42 -7.64
CA SER A 108 -11.41 -13.89 -7.79
C SER A 108 -10.47 -13.29 -6.74
N MET A 109 -10.83 -12.14 -6.17
CA MET A 109 -10.05 -11.49 -5.11
C MET A 109 -10.11 -12.27 -3.79
N LEU A 110 -11.17 -13.03 -3.57
CA LEU A 110 -11.35 -13.87 -2.38
C LEU A 110 -10.53 -15.16 -2.45
N ASP A 111 -9.89 -15.45 -3.58
CA ASP A 111 -9.06 -16.64 -3.70
C ASP A 111 -7.74 -16.45 -2.92
N ILE A 112 -7.70 -17.02 -1.72
CA ILE A 112 -6.56 -16.98 -0.81
C ILE A 112 -5.49 -18.01 -1.24
N PHE A 113 -5.82 -18.98 -2.07
CA PHE A 113 -4.91 -20.05 -2.48
C PHE A 113 -4.18 -19.75 -3.79
N GLU A 114 -4.82 -19.03 -4.71
CA GLU A 114 -4.22 -18.65 -6.00
C GLU A 114 -3.13 -17.57 -5.84
N SER A 115 -1.92 -17.77 -6.35
CA SER A 115 -0.82 -16.82 -6.15
C SER A 115 -0.77 -15.71 -7.22
N GLY A 116 -0.40 -14.50 -6.80
CA GLY A 116 -0.01 -13.42 -7.71
C GLY A 116 -1.14 -12.60 -8.33
N LYS A 117 -0.89 -12.07 -9.53
CA LYS A 117 -1.77 -11.13 -10.24
C LYS A 117 -3.07 -11.77 -10.76
N SER A 118 -3.14 -13.11 -10.79
CA SER A 118 -4.32 -13.87 -11.22
C SER A 118 -5.57 -13.62 -10.37
N THR A 119 -5.39 -13.17 -9.14
CA THR A 119 -6.49 -12.82 -8.21
C THR A 119 -7.15 -11.48 -8.52
N ALA A 120 -6.52 -10.64 -9.36
CA ALA A 120 -7.05 -9.32 -9.68
C ALA A 120 -8.22 -9.40 -10.67
N PRO A 121 -9.22 -8.52 -10.53
CA PRO A 121 -10.22 -8.30 -11.56
C PRO A 121 -9.56 -7.53 -12.72
N GLU A 122 -8.81 -8.25 -13.55
CA GLU A 122 -7.79 -7.70 -14.45
C GLU A 122 -8.30 -6.63 -15.43
N PHE A 123 -9.55 -6.78 -15.89
CA PHE A 123 -10.21 -5.84 -16.81
C PHE A 123 -10.82 -4.63 -16.11
N TYR A 124 -11.08 -4.72 -14.81
CA TYR A 124 -11.67 -3.66 -14.01
C TYR A 124 -10.59 -2.83 -13.37
N ASP A 125 -9.75 -3.42 -12.53
CA ASP A 125 -8.59 -2.77 -11.94
C ASP A 125 -7.52 -3.81 -11.58
N SER A 126 -6.47 -3.85 -12.40
CA SER A 126 -5.37 -4.78 -12.22
C SER A 126 -4.66 -4.58 -10.89
N HIS A 127 -4.51 -3.33 -10.42
CA HIS A 127 -3.80 -2.97 -9.19
C HIS A 127 -4.41 -3.58 -7.91
N LEU A 128 -5.66 -4.05 -7.93
CA LEU A 128 -6.31 -4.69 -6.79
C LEU A 128 -5.69 -6.05 -6.41
N TRP A 129 -4.78 -6.61 -7.22
CA TRP A 129 -4.02 -7.83 -6.91
C TRP A 129 -3.35 -7.81 -5.51
N CYS A 130 -2.92 -6.64 -5.04
CA CYS A 130 -2.21 -6.53 -3.78
C CYS A 130 -3.11 -6.78 -2.56
N ILE A 131 -4.43 -6.63 -2.70
CA ILE A 131 -5.41 -6.77 -1.63
C ILE A 131 -5.49 -8.22 -1.15
N SER A 132 -5.60 -9.16 -2.09
CA SER A 132 -5.62 -10.60 -1.78
C SER A 132 -4.30 -11.03 -1.10
N ILE A 133 -3.17 -10.51 -1.55
CA ILE A 133 -1.87 -10.75 -0.91
C ILE A 133 -1.83 -10.18 0.51
N GLN A 134 -2.35 -8.97 0.70
CA GLN A 134 -2.37 -8.34 2.02
C GLN A 134 -3.20 -9.15 3.03
N TYR A 135 -4.32 -9.75 2.61
CA TYR A 135 -5.09 -10.65 3.46
C TYR A 135 -4.36 -11.97 3.74
N LYS A 136 -3.76 -12.60 2.71
CA LYS A 136 -2.94 -13.82 2.87
C LYS A 136 -1.82 -13.61 3.90
N MET A 137 -1.11 -12.50 3.78
CA MET A 137 -0.02 -12.15 4.70
C MET A 137 -0.56 -11.85 6.10
N ALA A 138 -1.75 -11.26 6.24
CA ALA A 138 -2.38 -11.07 7.55
C ALA A 138 -2.66 -12.41 8.26
N ILE A 139 -3.16 -13.43 7.53
CA ILE A 139 -3.35 -14.78 8.08
C ILE A 139 -2.00 -15.37 8.52
N LEU A 140 -0.98 -15.29 7.67
CA LEU A 140 0.36 -15.79 8.00
C LEU A 140 0.97 -15.08 9.21
N VAL A 141 0.81 -13.76 9.32
CA VAL A 141 1.24 -12.99 10.50
C VAL A 141 0.51 -13.48 11.75
N CYS A 142 -0.81 -13.71 11.70
CA CYS A 142 -1.55 -14.27 12.82
C CYS A 142 -1.02 -15.65 13.23
N LEU A 143 -0.74 -16.54 12.27
CA LEU A 143 -0.16 -17.86 12.56
C LEU A 143 1.22 -17.77 13.20
N VAL A 144 2.09 -16.90 12.68
CA VAL A 144 3.44 -16.68 13.24
C VAL A 144 3.36 -16.05 14.63
N LEU A 145 2.44 -15.12 14.87
CA LEU A 145 2.21 -14.56 16.20
C LEU A 145 1.68 -15.61 17.18
N LEU A 146 0.79 -16.51 16.73
CA LEU A 146 0.31 -17.63 17.53
C LEU A 146 1.47 -18.56 17.92
N ALA A 147 2.36 -18.91 16.98
CA ALA A 147 3.56 -19.68 17.28
C ALA A 147 4.51 -18.92 18.23
N ALA A 148 4.73 -17.62 17.98
CA ALA A 148 5.57 -16.76 18.80
C ALA A 148 5.05 -16.60 20.25
N SER A 149 3.73 -16.74 20.47
CA SER A 149 3.12 -16.68 21.81
C SER A 149 3.58 -17.81 22.75
N ARG A 150 4.11 -18.90 22.19
CA ARG A 150 4.67 -20.02 22.98
C ARG A 150 6.13 -19.81 23.35
N LEU A 151 6.82 -18.87 22.69
CA LEU A 151 8.24 -18.61 22.91
C LEU A 151 8.44 -17.59 24.03
N THR A 152 9.53 -17.76 24.77
CA THR A 152 9.92 -16.77 25.78
C THR A 152 10.39 -15.48 25.12
N SER A 153 10.38 -14.38 25.88
CA SER A 153 10.91 -13.09 25.41
C SER A 153 12.40 -13.13 25.03
N ARG A 154 13.15 -14.21 25.30
CA ARG A 154 14.53 -14.34 24.81
C ARG A 154 14.59 -14.98 23.41
N TYR A 155 13.79 -16.01 23.16
CA TYR A 155 13.81 -16.77 21.89
C TYR A 155 12.87 -16.23 20.82
N ARG A 156 11.83 -15.48 21.21
CA ARG A 156 10.90 -14.86 20.26
C ARG A 156 11.52 -14.00 19.15
N PRO A 157 12.54 -13.13 19.40
CA PRO A 157 13.07 -12.28 18.33
C PRO A 157 13.96 -13.10 17.38
N VAL A 158 14.61 -14.16 17.88
CA VAL A 158 15.42 -15.09 17.08
C VAL A 158 14.51 -15.87 16.13
N PHE A 159 13.37 -16.34 16.63
CA PHE A 159 12.36 -16.98 15.79
C PHE A 159 11.81 -16.02 14.71
N LEU A 160 11.42 -14.80 15.09
CA LEU A 160 10.92 -13.81 14.13
C LEU A 160 11.98 -13.38 13.10
N ALA A 161 13.25 -13.26 13.51
CA ALA A 161 14.36 -13.03 12.61
C ALA A 161 14.54 -14.21 11.64
N GLY A 162 14.41 -15.46 12.11
CA GLY A 162 14.42 -16.65 11.27
C GLY A 162 13.32 -16.65 10.22
N VAL A 163 12.08 -16.29 10.60
CA VAL A 163 10.95 -16.16 9.66
C VAL A 163 11.21 -15.06 8.62
N LEU A 164 11.76 -13.92 9.04
CA LEU A 164 12.14 -12.83 8.13
C LEU A 164 13.22 -13.28 7.15
N LEU A 165 14.30 -13.91 7.63
CA LEU A 165 15.39 -14.43 6.78
C LEU A 165 14.90 -15.50 5.81
N PHE A 166 13.98 -16.37 6.25
CA PHE A 166 13.31 -17.33 5.38
C PHE A 166 12.52 -16.62 4.26
N GLY A 167 11.78 -15.56 4.60
CA GLY A 167 11.07 -14.73 3.63
C GLY A 167 11.98 -14.08 2.57
N VAL A 168 13.14 -13.58 3.02
CA VAL A 168 14.15 -12.93 2.17
C VAL A 168 14.81 -13.95 1.25
N PHE A 169 15.47 -14.96 1.82
CA PHE A 169 16.39 -15.83 1.07
C PHE A 169 15.72 -17.03 0.41
N TYR A 170 14.70 -17.62 1.04
CA TYR A 170 14.04 -18.81 0.54
C TYR A 170 12.80 -18.46 -0.30
N CYS A 171 11.83 -17.73 0.29
CA CYS A 171 10.61 -17.36 -0.44
C CYS A 171 10.87 -16.35 -1.56
N ARG A 172 11.93 -15.53 -1.43
CA ARG A 172 12.28 -14.44 -2.34
C ARG A 172 11.07 -13.56 -2.70
N SER A 173 10.16 -13.40 -1.75
CA SER A 173 8.90 -12.70 -1.92
C SER A 173 8.94 -11.41 -1.13
N ALA A 174 8.81 -10.30 -1.86
CA ALA A 174 8.82 -8.98 -1.26
C ALA A 174 7.58 -8.75 -0.37
N ALA A 175 6.48 -9.45 -0.64
CA ALA A 175 5.29 -9.45 0.21
C ALA A 175 5.57 -10.09 1.58
N VAL A 176 6.17 -11.27 1.60
CA VAL A 176 6.54 -11.98 2.84
C VAL A 176 7.56 -11.15 3.62
N THR A 177 8.62 -10.72 2.93
CA THR A 177 9.71 -9.94 3.52
C THR A 177 9.21 -8.65 4.18
N SER A 178 8.42 -7.85 3.47
CA SER A 178 7.93 -6.55 3.98
C SER A 178 7.03 -6.71 5.21
N HIS A 179 6.07 -7.64 5.20
CA HIS A 179 5.19 -7.88 6.34
C HIS A 179 5.96 -8.37 7.57
N PHE A 180 6.83 -9.37 7.41
CA PHE A 180 7.60 -9.90 8.54
C PHE A 180 8.69 -8.95 9.03
N ALA A 181 9.23 -8.09 8.16
CA ALA A 181 10.10 -7.00 8.59
C ALA A 181 9.33 -6.01 9.48
N GLY A 182 8.09 -5.69 9.13
CA GLY A 182 7.18 -4.90 9.98
C GLY A 182 6.93 -5.56 11.34
N VAL A 183 6.66 -6.87 11.36
CA VAL A 183 6.48 -7.65 12.61
C VAL A 183 7.75 -7.63 13.46
N PHE A 184 8.91 -7.80 12.85
CA PHE A 184 10.19 -7.77 13.55
C PHE A 184 10.50 -6.38 14.14
N LEU A 185 10.23 -5.31 13.40
CA LEU A 185 10.31 -3.93 13.88
C LEU A 185 9.42 -3.69 15.10
N ALA A 186 8.17 -4.16 15.06
CA ALA A 186 7.23 -4.01 16.17
C ALA A 186 7.72 -4.72 17.45
N GLU A 187 8.32 -5.90 17.32
CA GLU A 187 8.92 -6.63 18.44
C GLU A 187 10.10 -5.86 19.06
N ILE A 188 10.98 -5.26 18.24
CA ILE A 188 12.09 -4.42 18.72
C ILE A 188 11.54 -3.22 19.49
N ASP A 189 10.55 -2.53 18.94
CA ASP A 189 9.95 -1.34 19.54
C ASP A 189 9.28 -1.63 20.89
N VAL A 190 8.54 -2.73 20.97
CA VAL A 190 7.89 -3.15 22.23
C VAL A 190 8.95 -3.50 23.27
N ARG A 191 10.00 -4.24 22.90
CA ARG A 191 11.11 -4.56 23.83
C ARG A 191 11.83 -3.33 24.34
N TYR A 192 12.14 -2.40 23.43
CA TYR A 192 12.81 -1.16 23.78
C TYR A 192 11.96 -0.34 24.76
N SER A 193 10.66 -0.21 24.47
CA SER A 193 9.69 0.46 25.33
C SER A 193 9.61 -0.18 26.73
N THR A 194 9.52 -1.51 26.81
CA THR A 194 9.47 -2.23 28.09
C THR A 194 10.78 -2.10 28.87
N ARG A 195 11.94 -2.08 28.20
CA ARG A 195 13.24 -1.86 28.84
C ARG A 195 13.34 -0.46 29.45
N GLN A 196 12.85 0.56 28.74
CA GLN A 196 12.81 1.93 29.26
C GLN A 196 11.90 2.07 30.48
N GLN A 197 10.74 1.41 30.49
CA GLN A 197 9.82 1.43 31.64
C GLN A 197 10.38 0.73 32.89
N ARG A 198 11.33 -0.20 32.73
CA ARG A 198 12.00 -0.89 33.85
C ARG A 198 13.19 -0.11 34.42
N LEU A 199 13.69 0.91 33.73
CA LEU A 199 14.64 1.85 34.32
C LEU A 199 13.88 2.67 35.36
N PRO A 200 14.42 2.86 36.58
CA PRO A 200 13.70 3.55 37.64
C PRO A 200 13.46 5.03 37.27
N SER A 201 12.29 5.32 36.70
CA SER A 201 11.77 6.67 36.62
C SER A 201 10.92 6.94 37.87
N LYS A 202 11.30 7.97 38.60
CA LYS A 202 10.82 8.44 39.91
C LYS A 202 9.33 8.88 39.98
N CYS A 203 8.39 8.28 39.25
CA CYS A 203 6.99 8.73 39.27
C CYS A 203 6.00 7.59 39.56
N GLU A 204 5.06 7.89 40.46
CA GLU A 204 4.09 7.00 41.10
C GLU A 204 3.13 6.27 40.13
N PRO A 205 2.59 5.12 40.55
CA PRO A 205 1.69 4.30 39.74
C PRO A 205 0.22 4.65 40.03
N SER A 206 -0.41 5.44 39.16
CA SER A 206 -1.88 5.48 39.02
C SER A 206 -2.25 6.04 37.64
N GLU A 207 -3.27 5.44 37.00
CA GLU A 207 -3.84 5.77 35.68
C GLU A 207 -3.07 5.31 34.42
N VAL A 208 -2.99 3.99 34.18
CA VAL A 208 -2.33 3.43 32.97
C VAL A 208 -3.30 2.98 31.87
N LEU A 209 -4.63 3.01 32.06
CA LEU A 209 -5.53 2.36 31.09
C LEU A 209 -6.02 3.23 29.92
N ASP A 210 -5.95 4.57 29.94
CA ASP A 210 -6.70 5.37 28.95
C ASP A 210 -5.96 6.50 28.19
N ARG A 211 -4.62 6.53 28.14
CA ARG A 211 -3.92 7.57 27.36
C ARG A 211 -3.56 7.15 25.94
N PRO A 212 -4.05 7.84 24.89
CA PRO A 212 -3.67 7.60 23.51
C PRO A 212 -2.20 8.00 23.29
N ILE A 213 -1.35 7.01 23.01
CA ILE A 213 -0.09 7.08 22.23
C ILE A 213 0.78 8.35 22.48
N SER A 214 0.97 8.79 23.72
CA SER A 214 1.87 9.93 24.06
C SER A 214 3.31 9.50 24.37
N ARG A 215 3.72 8.29 23.95
CA ARG A 215 4.98 7.62 24.34
C ARG A 215 6.22 7.97 23.50
N TRP A 216 6.12 8.89 22.54
CA TRP A 216 7.21 9.30 21.63
C TRP A 216 8.13 10.40 22.20
N ARG A 217 8.16 10.58 23.53
CA ARG A 217 8.94 11.66 24.17
C ARG A 217 10.47 11.53 24.06
N TRP A 218 10.99 10.39 23.64
CA TRP A 218 12.44 10.15 23.54
C TRP A 218 13.03 10.52 22.17
N ALA A 219 12.22 10.54 21.11
CA ALA A 219 12.62 11.11 19.82
C ALA A 219 12.83 12.64 19.91
N LEU A 220 12.23 13.28 20.93
CA LEU A 220 12.30 14.74 21.16
C LEU A 220 13.69 15.18 21.64
N LYS A 221 14.49 14.26 22.20
CA LYS A 221 15.79 14.56 22.82
C LYS A 221 16.99 13.90 22.12
N GLY A 222 16.83 13.44 20.88
CA GLY A 222 17.97 13.02 20.08
C GLY A 222 18.84 14.23 19.69
N PRO A 223 20.18 14.16 19.79
CA PRO A 223 21.06 15.21 19.28
C PRO A 223 20.82 15.44 17.78
N LEU A 224 21.16 16.62 17.25
CA LEU A 224 20.96 16.97 15.84
C LEU A 224 21.45 15.86 14.88
N THR A 225 22.53 15.17 15.27
CA THR A 225 23.10 14.02 14.56
C THR A 225 22.13 12.87 14.38
N THR A 226 21.33 12.49 15.38
CA THR A 226 20.35 11.39 15.23
C THR A 226 19.21 11.77 14.30
N ARG A 227 18.80 13.06 14.31
CA ARG A 227 17.78 13.56 13.37
C ARG A 227 18.30 13.52 11.94
N LEU A 228 19.53 13.98 11.72
CA LEU A 228 20.17 13.90 10.40
C LEU A 228 20.31 12.46 9.92
N VAL A 229 20.70 11.53 10.79
CA VAL A 229 20.77 10.10 10.44
C VAL A 229 19.40 9.55 10.04
N HIS A 230 18.32 9.84 10.78
CA HIS A 230 17.00 9.37 10.37
C HIS A 230 16.50 10.03 9.08
N LEU A 231 16.83 11.29 8.85
CA LEU A 231 16.51 11.96 7.58
C LEU A 231 17.27 11.35 6.41
N THR A 232 18.57 11.07 6.56
CA THR A 232 19.36 10.42 5.50
C THR A 232 18.86 9.00 5.24
N VAL A 233 18.53 8.23 6.29
CA VAL A 233 17.94 6.90 6.13
C VAL A 233 16.57 6.96 5.47
N PHE A 234 15.72 7.94 5.81
CA PHE A 234 14.42 8.12 5.17
C PHE A 234 14.55 8.49 3.69
N LEU A 235 15.42 9.46 3.37
CA LEU A 235 15.68 9.87 1.98
C LEU A 235 16.30 8.74 1.17
N PHE A 236 17.23 7.98 1.76
CA PHE A 236 17.79 6.78 1.14
C PHE A 236 16.69 5.74 0.88
N GLY A 237 15.80 5.49 1.85
CA GLY A 237 14.63 4.64 1.66
C GLY A 237 13.72 5.10 0.52
N CYS A 238 13.48 6.42 0.39
CA CYS A 238 12.73 7.00 -0.73
C CYS A 238 13.41 6.73 -2.08
N THR A 239 14.73 6.89 -2.18
CA THR A 239 15.47 6.63 -3.42
C THR A 239 15.39 5.16 -3.83
N VAL A 240 15.53 4.23 -2.88
CA VAL A 240 15.40 2.78 -3.11
C VAL A 240 13.98 2.42 -3.55
N CYS A 241 12.95 3.01 -2.93
CA CYS A 241 11.56 2.81 -3.33
C CYS A 241 11.25 3.39 -4.72
N SER A 242 11.92 4.48 -5.11
CA SER A 242 11.77 5.12 -6.41
C SER A 242 12.58 4.44 -7.52
N ALA A 243 13.48 3.52 -7.17
CA ALA A 243 14.35 2.83 -8.12
C ALA A 243 13.62 1.90 -9.09
N ALA A 244 12.42 1.45 -8.71
CA ALA A 244 11.73 0.34 -9.35
C ALA A 244 10.97 0.68 -10.64
N THR A 245 10.95 1.93 -11.09
CA THR A 245 10.00 2.36 -12.15
C THR A 245 10.62 2.83 -13.46
N TRP A 246 11.94 2.75 -13.67
CA TRP A 246 12.56 3.38 -14.85
C TRP A 246 13.45 2.43 -15.68
N GLU A 247 12.83 1.78 -16.68
CA GLU A 247 13.44 1.59 -17.99
C GLU A 247 13.03 2.77 -18.88
N PRO A 248 13.92 3.76 -19.02
CA PRO A 248 14.06 4.31 -20.36
C PRO A 248 15.53 4.43 -20.74
N GLU A 249 15.78 4.20 -22.01
CA GLU A 249 17.02 4.44 -22.74
C GLU A 249 17.36 5.94 -22.84
N GLY A 250 17.14 6.74 -21.78
CA GLY A 250 17.23 8.20 -21.87
C GLY A 250 17.47 8.95 -20.55
N GLN A 251 18.71 9.39 -20.36
CA GLN A 251 19.07 10.76 -19.96
C GLN A 251 18.72 11.33 -18.56
N LEU A 252 18.71 10.52 -17.49
CA LEU A 252 18.86 11.08 -16.12
C LEU A 252 20.15 10.55 -15.48
N ILE A 253 21.03 11.46 -15.02
CA ILE A 253 22.33 11.18 -14.38
C ILE A 253 22.21 10.23 -13.18
N ILE A 254 21.03 10.19 -12.54
CA ILE A 254 20.74 9.36 -11.36
C ILE A 254 20.34 7.91 -11.75
N GLY A 255 19.83 7.70 -12.97
CA GLY A 255 19.35 6.40 -13.44
C GLY A 255 20.39 5.26 -13.44
N PRO A 256 21.64 5.47 -13.89
CA PRO A 256 22.68 4.44 -13.90
C PRO A 256 23.07 3.97 -12.49
N ILE A 257 23.16 4.91 -11.54
CA ILE A 257 23.51 4.65 -10.14
C ILE A 257 22.41 3.79 -9.50
N ILE A 258 21.16 4.22 -9.66
CA ILE A 258 19.97 3.51 -9.17
C ILE A 258 19.87 2.10 -9.77
N LYS A 259 20.11 1.94 -11.08
CA LYS A 259 20.14 0.62 -11.74
C LYS A 259 21.24 -0.28 -11.19
N LYS A 260 22.44 0.25 -10.96
CA LYS A 260 23.56 -0.51 -10.37
C LYS A 260 23.23 -0.99 -8.96
N TYR A 261 22.57 -0.17 -8.14
CA TYR A 261 22.09 -0.57 -6.81
C TYR A 261 20.97 -1.60 -6.88
N ALA A 262 19.95 -1.39 -7.72
CA ALA A 262 18.85 -2.33 -7.90
C ALA A 262 19.36 -3.69 -8.37
N TYR A 263 20.31 -3.71 -9.32
CA TYR A 263 20.99 -4.93 -9.75
C TYR A 263 21.76 -5.59 -8.60
N PHE A 264 22.62 -4.84 -7.89
CA PHE A 264 23.38 -5.36 -6.76
C PHE A 264 22.50 -6.01 -5.68
N PHE A 265 21.43 -5.32 -5.26
CA PHE A 265 20.51 -5.88 -4.27
C PHE A 265 19.70 -7.05 -4.80
N ASN A 266 19.32 -7.04 -6.08
CA ASN A 266 18.63 -8.18 -6.71
C ASN A 266 19.56 -9.41 -6.79
N THR A 267 20.84 -9.22 -7.13
CA THR A 267 21.84 -10.30 -7.13
C THR A 267 22.01 -10.92 -5.75
N ILE A 268 22.01 -10.12 -4.69
CA ILE A 268 22.24 -10.60 -3.31
C ILE A 268 20.99 -11.22 -2.69
N LEU A 269 19.85 -10.54 -2.82
CA LEU A 269 18.62 -10.93 -2.12
C LEU A 269 17.76 -11.90 -2.94
N GLY A 270 17.95 -11.93 -4.25
CA GLY A 270 17.07 -12.62 -5.19
C GLY A 270 15.66 -12.01 -5.25
N GLY A 271 15.00 -12.13 -6.39
CA GLY A 271 13.65 -11.59 -6.60
C GLY A 271 13.66 -10.11 -6.95
N SER A 272 12.91 -9.74 -8.01
CA SER A 272 12.93 -8.40 -8.61
C SER A 272 12.51 -7.27 -7.69
N ASP A 273 11.85 -7.57 -6.57
CA ASP A 273 11.13 -6.58 -5.77
C ASP A 273 11.60 -6.50 -4.31
N ASN A 274 12.49 -7.41 -3.88
CA ASN A 274 12.91 -7.52 -2.47
C ASN A 274 13.68 -6.29 -1.97
N TYR A 275 14.45 -5.63 -2.84
CA TYR A 275 15.15 -4.40 -2.48
C TYR A 275 14.18 -3.26 -2.19
N ILE A 276 12.99 -3.26 -2.81
CA ILE A 276 11.95 -2.25 -2.56
C ILE A 276 11.38 -2.42 -1.14
N ALA A 277 11.31 -3.66 -0.64
CA ALA A 277 10.93 -3.93 0.74
C ALA A 277 11.95 -3.34 1.74
N ILE A 278 13.24 -3.32 1.42
CA ILE A 278 14.25 -2.65 2.25
C ILE A 278 13.97 -1.14 2.31
N GLY A 279 13.72 -0.49 1.17
CA GLY A 279 13.34 0.91 1.13
C GLY A 279 12.12 1.20 2.01
N ALA A 280 11.09 0.36 1.93
CA ALA A 280 9.88 0.47 2.76
C ALA A 280 10.16 0.32 4.26
N VAL A 281 11.03 -0.61 4.64
CA VAL A 281 11.46 -0.83 6.03
C VAL A 281 12.22 0.39 6.57
N LEU A 282 13.17 0.93 5.80
CA LEU A 282 13.95 2.11 6.19
C LEU A 282 13.07 3.35 6.36
N MET A 283 12.12 3.56 5.44
CA MET A 283 11.13 4.63 5.53
C MET A 283 10.24 4.47 6.77
N THR A 284 9.74 3.26 7.02
CA THR A 284 8.87 2.96 8.16
C THR A 284 9.62 3.19 9.48
N TYR A 285 10.81 2.63 9.63
CA TYR A 285 11.67 2.80 10.80
C TYR A 285 11.96 4.29 11.07
N SER A 286 12.39 5.04 10.05
CA SER A 286 12.73 6.46 10.24
C SER A 286 11.50 7.33 10.51
N GLY A 287 10.35 7.04 9.88
CA GLY A 287 9.09 7.73 10.10
C GLY A 287 8.52 7.53 11.50
N ILE A 288 8.82 6.38 12.12
CA ILE A 288 8.43 6.05 13.48
C ILE A 288 9.35 6.74 14.51
N HIS A 289 10.66 6.78 14.27
CA HIS A 289 11.63 7.24 15.28
C HIS A 289 12.08 8.70 15.15
N CYS A 290 11.74 9.39 14.06
CA CYS A 290 12.11 10.79 13.85
C CYS A 290 10.92 11.74 14.03
N ASP A 291 10.97 12.59 15.04
CA ASP A 291 9.89 13.55 15.33
C ASP A 291 9.67 14.58 14.23
N LEU A 292 10.74 15.07 13.60
CA LEU A 292 10.61 16.04 12.52
C LEU A 292 9.80 15.45 11.38
N LEU A 293 10.12 14.22 11.02
CA LEU A 293 9.43 13.47 9.98
C LEU A 293 8.00 13.13 10.41
N HIS A 294 7.79 12.73 11.66
CA HIS A 294 6.45 12.49 12.21
C HIS A 294 5.58 13.76 12.15
N ARG A 295 6.10 14.92 12.55
CA ARG A 295 5.39 16.21 12.48
C ARG A 295 5.10 16.62 11.03
N PHE A 296 6.09 16.48 10.16
CA PHE A 296 5.94 16.77 8.74
C PHE A 296 4.88 15.89 8.08
N LEU A 297 4.92 14.58 8.32
CA LEU A 297 3.91 13.63 7.84
C LEU A 297 2.53 13.90 8.47
N GLY A 298 2.50 14.42 9.69
CA GLY A 298 1.28 14.87 10.37
C GLY A 298 0.52 15.97 9.64
N LEU A 299 1.22 16.83 8.88
CA LEU A 299 0.58 17.82 8.00
C LEU A 299 -0.28 17.17 6.92
N PHE A 300 0.06 15.94 6.52
CA PHE A 300 -0.64 15.15 5.52
C PHE A 300 -1.50 14.04 6.14
N SER A 301 -1.81 14.14 7.43
CA SER A 301 -2.64 13.16 8.15
C SER A 301 -4.01 12.93 7.47
N TYR A 302 -4.58 13.96 6.87
CA TYR A 302 -5.79 13.84 6.06
C TYR A 302 -5.60 12.91 4.85
N LEU A 303 -4.50 13.05 4.11
CA LEU A 303 -4.18 12.15 2.99
C LEU A 303 -3.97 10.72 3.48
N GLY A 304 -3.39 10.54 4.67
CA GLY A 304 -3.29 9.23 5.33
C GLY A 304 -4.65 8.64 5.69
N LYS A 305 -5.64 9.47 6.06
CA LYS A 305 -7.00 9.03 6.39
C LYS A 305 -7.76 8.51 5.17
N VAL A 306 -7.61 9.16 4.01
CA VAL A 306 -8.28 8.78 2.75
C VAL A 306 -7.43 7.90 1.84
N SER A 307 -6.23 7.48 2.27
CA SER A 307 -5.25 6.83 1.40
C SER A 307 -5.75 5.52 0.79
N TYR A 308 -6.57 4.77 1.53
CA TYR A 308 -7.15 3.51 1.04
C TYR A 308 -8.21 3.76 -0.02
N SER A 309 -9.16 4.65 0.23
CA SER A 309 -10.12 5.11 -0.78
C SER A 309 -9.44 5.72 -2.01
N PHE A 310 -8.37 6.50 -1.83
CA PHE A 310 -7.54 7.03 -2.92
C PHE A 310 -6.91 5.92 -3.76
N TYR A 311 -6.37 4.90 -3.09
CA TYR A 311 -5.84 3.72 -3.75
C TYR A 311 -6.89 3.00 -4.61
N LEU A 312 -8.17 2.96 -4.22
CA LEU A 312 -9.21 2.29 -5.01
C LEU A 312 -9.73 3.17 -6.16
N VAL A 313 -9.91 4.47 -5.91
CA VAL A 313 -10.60 5.38 -6.84
C VAL A 313 -9.68 5.91 -7.94
N HIS A 314 -8.36 6.02 -7.71
CA HIS A 314 -7.46 6.60 -8.71
C HIS A 314 -7.52 5.88 -10.06
N GLY A 315 -7.70 4.55 -10.06
CA GLY A 315 -7.87 3.75 -11.27
C GLY A 315 -9.10 4.18 -12.07
N VAL A 316 -10.21 4.48 -11.40
CA VAL A 316 -11.47 4.94 -12.02
C VAL A 316 -11.31 6.33 -12.62
N ILE A 317 -10.68 7.25 -11.90
CA ILE A 317 -10.42 8.62 -12.39
C ILE A 317 -9.49 8.60 -13.60
N HIS A 318 -8.48 7.72 -13.59
CA HIS A 318 -7.63 7.53 -14.75
C HIS A 318 -8.45 7.11 -15.98
N LYS A 319 -9.41 6.18 -15.83
CA LYS A 319 -10.25 5.72 -16.95
C LYS A 319 -11.21 6.79 -17.45
N LEU A 320 -11.87 7.51 -16.54
CA LEU A 320 -12.91 8.48 -16.88
C LEU A 320 -12.35 9.80 -17.40
N VAL A 321 -11.22 10.25 -16.85
CA VAL A 321 -10.74 11.62 -17.06
C VAL A 321 -9.38 11.63 -17.73
N VAL A 322 -8.38 10.98 -17.15
CA VAL A 322 -7.00 11.10 -17.62
C VAL A 322 -6.86 10.56 -19.04
N TRP A 323 -7.31 9.33 -19.31
CA TRP A 323 -7.10 8.73 -20.63
C TRP A 323 -7.89 9.42 -21.75
N PRO A 324 -9.16 9.81 -21.57
CA PRO A 324 -9.87 10.61 -22.57
C PRO A 324 -9.28 12.01 -22.78
N MET A 325 -8.63 12.58 -21.75
CA MET A 325 -8.03 13.90 -21.81
C MET A 325 -6.65 13.91 -22.48
N LEU A 326 -5.84 12.87 -22.29
CA LEU A 326 -4.44 12.82 -22.77
C LEU A 326 -4.32 13.16 -24.26
N PRO A 327 -5.09 12.56 -25.19
CA PRO A 327 -4.97 12.92 -26.59
C PRO A 327 -5.25 14.38 -26.91
N ARG A 328 -6.19 15.00 -26.20
CA ARG A 328 -6.53 16.41 -26.38
C ARG A 328 -5.38 17.31 -25.92
N LEU A 329 -4.70 16.95 -24.83
CA LEU A 329 -3.52 17.67 -24.36
C LEU A 329 -2.34 17.53 -25.34
N TYR A 330 -2.11 16.33 -25.88
CA TYR A 330 -1.06 16.12 -26.89
C TYR A 330 -1.37 16.85 -28.21
N ALA A 331 -2.64 16.90 -28.62
CA ALA A 331 -3.08 17.69 -29.78
C ALA A 331 -2.89 19.19 -29.54
N PHE A 332 -3.25 19.69 -28.36
CA PHE A 332 -3.10 21.10 -27.98
C PHE A 332 -1.64 21.57 -27.99
N ILE A 333 -0.71 20.72 -27.53
CA ILE A 333 0.74 21.03 -27.49
C ILE A 333 1.40 20.87 -28.88
N GLY A 334 0.65 20.42 -29.90
CA GLY A 334 1.12 20.29 -31.27
C GLY A 334 1.96 19.03 -31.54
N THR A 335 1.74 17.98 -30.75
CA THR A 335 2.59 16.76 -30.76
C THR A 335 1.89 15.51 -31.26
N ALA A 336 0.55 15.51 -31.34
CA ALA A 336 -0.21 14.40 -31.89
C ALA A 336 -1.42 14.89 -32.70
N GLY A 337 -1.42 14.63 -33.99
CA GLY A 337 -2.58 14.65 -34.87
C GLY A 337 -2.59 13.40 -35.76
N PRO A 338 -3.73 13.01 -36.35
CA PRO A 338 -3.76 11.92 -37.32
C PRO A 338 -2.75 12.21 -38.46
N GLY A 339 -1.67 11.41 -38.55
CA GLY A 339 -0.61 11.56 -39.55
C GLY A 339 0.62 12.40 -39.16
N SER A 340 0.76 12.86 -37.91
CA SER A 340 1.94 13.65 -37.49
C SER A 340 3.13 12.76 -37.08
N ASN A 341 4.26 12.86 -37.80
CA ASN A 341 5.54 12.18 -37.48
C ASN A 341 6.47 13.02 -36.57
N HIS A 342 5.95 14.04 -35.87
CA HIS A 342 6.78 14.88 -34.99
C HIS A 342 7.16 14.10 -33.72
N ALA A 343 8.46 13.99 -33.46
CA ALA A 343 8.95 13.41 -32.21
C ALA A 343 8.66 14.36 -31.03
N THR A 344 7.82 13.92 -30.10
CA THR A 344 7.50 14.67 -28.88
C THR A 344 8.76 14.89 -28.04
N THR A 345 9.07 16.15 -27.72
CA THR A 345 10.24 16.50 -26.89
C THR A 345 9.96 16.17 -25.41
N SER A 346 10.99 15.82 -24.63
CA SER A 346 10.85 15.54 -23.19
C SER A 346 10.17 16.66 -22.40
N GLY A 347 10.39 17.92 -22.78
CA GLY A 347 9.70 19.07 -22.18
C GLY A 347 8.20 19.09 -22.43
N GLN A 348 7.74 18.66 -23.62
CA GLN A 348 6.31 18.58 -23.94
C GLN A 348 5.62 17.47 -23.14
N VAL A 349 6.27 16.30 -23.00
CA VAL A 349 5.79 15.21 -22.14
C VAL A 349 5.67 15.68 -20.69
N PHE A 350 6.66 16.43 -20.19
CA PHE A 350 6.62 17.00 -18.84
C PHE A 350 5.43 17.94 -18.65
N VAL A 351 5.17 18.84 -19.61
CA VAL A 351 4.01 19.75 -19.56
C VAL A 351 2.69 19.00 -19.58
N VAL A 352 2.52 17.99 -20.45
CA VAL A 352 1.33 17.12 -20.45
C VAL A 352 1.15 16.46 -19.09
N TRP A 353 2.22 15.87 -18.55
CA TRP A 353 2.19 15.15 -17.28
C TRP A 353 1.83 16.05 -16.09
N VAL A 354 2.45 17.23 -15.99
CA VAL A 354 2.12 18.23 -14.96
C VAL A 354 0.68 18.69 -15.08
N THR A 355 0.21 19.00 -16.29
CA THR A 355 -1.17 19.42 -16.55
C THR A 355 -2.16 18.33 -16.17
N ALA A 356 -1.88 17.07 -16.53
CA ALA A 356 -2.71 15.94 -16.17
C ALA A 356 -2.78 15.73 -14.65
N ILE A 357 -1.68 15.93 -13.91
CA ILE A 357 -1.66 15.84 -12.44
C ILE A 357 -2.46 16.98 -11.81
N ILE A 358 -2.30 18.22 -12.28
CA ILE A 358 -3.03 19.39 -11.75
C ILE A 358 -4.54 19.18 -11.86
N ILE A 359 -5.01 18.54 -12.93
CA ILE A 359 -6.43 18.26 -13.14
C ILE A 359 -6.88 17.01 -12.35
N SER A 360 -6.13 15.92 -12.44
CA SER A 360 -6.56 14.63 -11.90
C SER A 360 -6.39 14.50 -10.39
N LEU A 361 -5.37 15.13 -9.78
CA LEU A 361 -5.07 14.96 -8.37
C LEU A 361 -6.18 15.55 -7.46
N PRO A 362 -6.64 16.81 -7.65
CA PRO A 362 -7.73 17.35 -6.84
C PRO A 362 -9.02 16.55 -6.99
N LEU A 363 -9.34 16.13 -8.23
CA LEU A 363 -10.50 15.31 -8.52
C LEU A 363 -10.41 13.95 -7.81
N THR A 364 -9.23 13.31 -7.87
CA THR A 364 -9.00 12.02 -7.19
C THR A 364 -9.15 12.18 -5.68
N ILE A 365 -8.57 13.23 -5.07
CA ILE A 365 -8.72 13.49 -3.63
C ILE A 365 -10.20 13.70 -3.26
N TRP A 366 -10.93 14.47 -4.06
CA TRP A 366 -12.35 14.76 -3.82
C TRP A 366 -13.22 13.49 -3.90
N VAL A 367 -13.12 12.71 -4.97
CA VAL A 367 -13.88 11.46 -5.10
C VAL A 367 -13.45 10.44 -4.03
N SER A 368 -12.17 10.44 -3.64
CA SER A 368 -11.69 9.59 -2.54
C SER A 368 -12.31 9.94 -1.19
N ASP A 369 -12.51 11.23 -0.88
CA ASP A 369 -13.21 11.63 0.34
C ASP A 369 -14.69 11.21 0.32
N MET A 370 -15.36 11.33 -0.83
CA MET A 370 -16.73 10.83 -0.99
C MET A 370 -16.80 9.32 -0.80
N PHE A 371 -15.90 8.57 -1.44
CA PHE A 371 -15.81 7.12 -1.32
C PHE A 371 -15.49 6.67 0.11
N TYR A 372 -14.58 7.39 0.78
CA TYR A 372 -14.24 7.17 2.18
C TYR A 372 -15.46 7.30 3.09
N ARG A 373 -16.24 8.39 2.94
CA ARG A 373 -17.42 8.65 3.78
C ARG A 373 -18.59 7.71 3.45
N GLY A 374 -18.81 7.43 2.17
CA GLY A 374 -19.95 6.66 1.69
C GLY A 374 -19.77 5.16 1.87
N ILE A 375 -18.57 4.63 1.65
CA ILE A 375 -18.32 3.19 1.56
C ILE A 375 -17.36 2.73 2.66
N GLU A 376 -16.16 3.31 2.75
CA GLU A 376 -15.12 2.82 3.66
C GLU A 376 -15.55 2.92 5.14
N LEU A 377 -16.12 4.05 5.56
CA LEU A 377 -16.63 4.22 6.92
C LEU A 377 -17.77 3.25 7.25
N GLN A 378 -18.65 2.97 6.29
CA GLN A 378 -19.76 2.03 6.50
C GLN A 378 -19.24 0.60 6.59
N ALA A 379 -18.23 0.24 5.78
CA ALA A 379 -17.55 -1.04 5.88
C ALA A 379 -16.94 -1.25 7.26
N SER A 380 -16.28 -0.23 7.83
CA SER A 380 -15.76 -0.29 9.20
C SER A 380 -16.86 -0.41 10.26
N ARG A 381 -18.03 0.21 10.07
CA ARG A 381 -19.17 0.03 11.00
C ARG A 381 -19.73 -1.39 10.96
N LEU A 382 -19.86 -1.95 9.75
CA LEU A 382 -20.28 -3.34 9.55
C LEU A 382 -19.30 -4.31 10.21
N GLU A 383 -18.00 -4.07 10.07
CA GLU A 383 -16.93 -4.84 10.74
C GLU A 383 -17.16 -4.92 12.27
N PHE A 384 -17.39 -3.78 12.94
CA PHE A 384 -17.66 -3.78 14.39
C PHE A 384 -18.95 -4.49 14.77
N TRP A 385 -20.00 -4.33 13.95
CA TRP A 385 -21.27 -5.01 14.17
C TRP A 385 -21.14 -6.53 14.04
N VAL A 386 -20.41 -7.00 13.03
CA VAL A 386 -20.13 -8.42 12.80
C VAL A 386 -19.32 -9.00 13.96
N ASP A 387 -18.24 -8.31 14.37
CA ASP A 387 -17.40 -8.73 15.50
C ASP A 387 -18.23 -8.91 16.78
N ARG A 388 -19.06 -7.92 17.12
CA ARG A 388 -19.92 -7.98 18.31
C ARG A 388 -20.93 -9.14 18.29
N LYS A 389 -21.40 -9.54 17.11
CA LYS A 389 -22.36 -10.64 16.96
C LYS A 389 -21.71 -12.02 16.92
N ILE A 390 -20.50 -12.13 16.39
CA ILE A 390 -19.81 -13.40 16.18
C ILE A 390 -18.87 -13.75 17.34
N SER A 391 -18.29 -12.77 18.03
CA SER A 391 -17.37 -13.02 19.14
C SER A 391 -18.14 -13.27 20.45
N THR A 392 -18.44 -14.53 20.75
CA THR A 392 -18.84 -14.97 22.11
C THR A 392 -17.64 -15.01 23.04
#